data_AF-A0A355EQA9-F1
#
_entry.id   AF-A0A355EQA9-F1
#
_cell.length_a   1.000
_cell.length_b   1.000
_cell.length_c   1.000
_cell.angle_alpha   90.00
_cell.angle_beta   90.00
_cell.angle_gamma   90.00
#
_symmetry.space_group_name_H-M   'P 1'
#
loop_
_entity.id
_entity.type
_entity.pdbx_description
1 polymer ?
#
loop_
_entity_poly.entity_id
_entity_poly.type
_entity_poly.pdbx_seq_one_letter_code
_entity_poly.pdbx_strand_id
1 'polypeptide(L)'
;MRFLVLIVCIAGLVAIFSAQNSQPVSFSFLIWTYQASLAIVVFLSVILGVVAGILVSFFLRLSRKKKTPAGTGPQAAPGMTGKAETRQ
;
A
#
# COMPACT_ATOMS: atom_id res chain seq x y z
N MET A 1 -16.72 -26.36 35.90
CA MET A 1 -15.42 -26.77 35.31
C MET A 1 -15.13 -26.07 33.99
N ARG A 2 -15.89 -26.30 32.90
CA ARG A 2 -15.65 -25.68 31.57
C ARG A 2 -15.55 -24.14 31.58
N PHE A 3 -16.41 -23.46 32.33
CA PHE A 3 -16.36 -21.99 32.45
C PHE A 3 -15.13 -21.48 33.20
N LEU A 4 -14.68 -22.19 34.24
CA LEU A 4 -13.46 -21.80 34.97
C LEU A 4 -12.22 -21.93 34.09
N VAL A 5 -12.16 -22.98 33.26
CA VAL A 5 -11.07 -23.14 32.29
C VAL A 5 -11.06 -21.97 31.30
N LEU A 6 -12.23 -21.59 30.75
CA LEU A 6 -12.34 -20.43 29.86
C LEU A 6 -11.89 -19.13 30.53
N ILE A 7 -12.33 -18.89 31.77
CA ILE A 7 -11.95 -17.69 32.53
C ILE A 7 -10.44 -17.65 32.79
N VAL A 8 -9.83 -18.77 33.18
CA VAL A 8 -8.38 -18.87 33.41
C VAL A 8 -7.61 -18.65 32.12
N CYS A 9 -8.07 -19.22 31.00
CA CYS A 9 -7.45 -18.98 29.69
C CYS A 9 -7.52 -17.50 29.28
N ILE A 10 -8.67 -16.86 29.41
CA ILE A 10 -8.84 -15.43 29.07
C ILE A 10 -8.00 -14.55 30.00
N ALA A 11 -8.04 -14.80 31.30
CA ALA A 11 -7.25 -14.05 32.28
C ALA A 11 -5.74 -14.20 32.04
N GLY A 12 -5.27 -15.41 31.72
CA GLY A 12 -3.88 -15.65 31.35
C GLY A 12 -3.46 -14.90 30.09
N LEU A 13 -4.32 -14.88 29.06
CA LEU A 13 -4.06 -14.16 27.81
C LEU A 13 -3.95 -12.65 28.05
N VAL A 14 -4.86 -12.09 28.85
CA VAL A 14 -4.85 -10.66 29.25
C VAL A 14 -3.61 -10.34 30.09
N ALA A 15 -3.23 -11.20 31.03
CA ALA A 15 -2.05 -10.99 31.87
C ALA A 15 -0.75 -11.01 31.05
N ILE A 16 -0.60 -11.97 30.14
CA ILE A 16 0.56 -12.07 29.24
C ILE A 16 0.60 -10.86 28.31
N PHE A 17 -0.54 -10.48 27.71
CA PHE A 17 -0.65 -9.27 26.90
C PHE A 17 -0.24 -8.04 27.70
N SER A 18 -0.76 -7.87 28.92
CA SER A 18 -0.42 -6.73 29.76
C SER A 18 1.06 -6.72 30.14
N ALA A 19 1.66 -7.85 30.49
CA ALA A 19 3.07 -7.94 30.90
C ALA A 19 4.04 -7.66 29.74
N GLN A 20 3.71 -8.12 28.52
CA GLN A 20 4.48 -7.80 27.33
C GLN A 20 4.29 -6.33 26.90
N ASN A 21 3.11 -5.76 27.14
CA ASN A 21 2.82 -4.36 26.85
C ASN A 21 3.25 -3.38 27.96
N SER A 22 3.60 -3.86 29.14
CA SER A 22 4.11 -3.06 30.25
C SER A 22 5.62 -2.86 30.20
N GLN A 23 6.32 -3.55 29.30
CA GLN A 23 7.74 -3.29 29.04
C GLN A 23 7.83 -2.00 28.21
N PRO A 24 8.26 -0.87 28.81
CA PRO A 24 8.38 0.36 28.08
C PRO A 24 9.51 0.23 27.07
N VAL A 25 9.20 0.37 25.78
CA VAL A 25 10.21 0.52 24.75
C VAL A 25 10.55 2.00 24.70
N SER A 26 11.76 2.31 25.15
CA SER A 26 12.28 3.69 25.17
C SER A 26 12.60 4.13 23.75
N PHE A 27 11.81 5.05 23.20
CA PHE A 27 12.18 5.80 22.00
C PHE A 27 12.92 7.05 22.42
N SER A 28 14.23 7.08 22.19
CA SER A 28 15.04 8.27 22.36
C SER A 28 15.18 8.96 21.00
N PHE A 29 14.43 10.05 20.79
CA PHE A 29 14.54 10.88 19.59
C PHE A 29 15.21 12.22 19.95
N LEU A 30 16.50 12.35 19.62
CA LEU A 30 17.39 13.48 19.91
C LEU A 30 17.43 13.93 21.39
N ILE A 31 16.42 14.65 21.87
CA ILE A 31 16.30 15.16 23.26
C ILE A 31 15.09 14.56 24.00
N TRP A 32 14.16 13.93 23.29
CA TRP A 32 12.90 13.46 23.85
C TRP A 32 12.92 11.94 24.05
N THR A 33 12.73 11.51 25.30
CA THR A 33 12.58 10.10 25.65
C THR A 33 11.10 9.81 25.91
N TYR A 34 10.47 9.05 25.02
CA TYR A 34 9.09 8.61 25.18
C TYR A 34 9.03 7.11 25.44
N GLN A 35 8.28 6.70 26.47
CA GLN A 35 8.06 5.31 26.80
C GLN A 35 6.70 4.88 26.25
N ALA A 36 6.74 4.08 25.19
CA ALA A 36 5.57 3.52 24.55
C ALA A 36 5.53 2.00 24.75
N SER A 37 4.33 1.42 24.80
CA SER A 37 4.17 -0.03 24.78
C SER A 37 4.51 -0.58 23.39
N LEU A 38 5.09 -1.79 23.32
CA LEU A 38 5.44 -2.42 22.05
C LEU A 38 4.23 -2.55 21.10
N ALA A 39 3.03 -2.83 21.62
CA ALA A 39 1.83 -2.88 20.78
C ALA A 39 1.52 -1.56 20.08
N ILE A 40 1.65 -0.41 20.74
CA ILE A 40 1.34 0.88 20.11
C ILE A 40 2.33 1.14 18.95
N VAL A 41 3.59 0.76 19.12
CA VAL A 41 4.65 0.92 18.12
C VAL A 41 4.36 0.08 16.89
N VAL A 42 4.06 -1.21 17.09
CA VAL A 42 3.76 -2.14 16.00
C VAL A 42 2.50 -1.69 15.28
N PHE A 43 1.46 -1.29 16.02
CA PHE A 43 0.21 -0.83 15.44
C PHE A 43 0.41 0.43 14.58
N LEU A 44 1.13 1.43 15.10
CA LEU A 44 1.48 2.64 14.34
C LEU A 44 2.35 2.31 13.13
N SER A 45 3.34 1.44 13.27
CA SER A 45 4.21 1.02 12.16
C SER A 45 3.42 0.37 11.02
N VAL A 46 2.46 -0.50 11.34
CA VAL A 46 1.58 -1.13 10.34
C VAL A 46 0.71 -0.08 9.66
N ILE A 47 0.09 0.84 10.41
CA ILE A 47 -0.72 1.93 9.84
C ILE A 47 0.13 2.78 8.89
N LEU A 48 1.33 3.19 9.31
CA LEU A 48 2.24 3.97 8.47
C LEU A 48 2.62 3.20 7.20
N GLY A 49 2.92 1.90 7.31
CA GLY A 49 3.24 1.04 6.18
C GLY A 49 2.08 0.93 5.18
N VAL A 50 0.85 0.77 5.68
CA VAL A 50 -0.36 0.76 4.85
C VAL A 50 -0.56 2.09 4.13
N VAL A 51 -0.48 3.21 4.85
CA VAL A 51 -0.61 4.56 4.28
C VAL A 51 0.47 4.82 3.22
N ALA A 52 1.73 4.49 3.52
CA ALA A 52 2.83 4.61 2.57
C ALA A 52 2.63 3.75 1.33
N GLY A 53 2.20 2.49 1.50
CA GLY A 53 1.91 1.58 0.40
C GLY A 53 0.79 2.08 -0.52
N ILE A 54 -0.29 2.61 0.06
CA ILE A 54 -1.40 3.24 -0.68
C ILE A 54 -0.86 4.44 -1.47
N LEU A 55 -0.08 5.30 -0.82
CA LEU A 55 0.46 6.52 -1.42
C LEU A 55 1.40 6.20 -2.60
N VAL A 56 2.31 5.24 -2.42
CA VAL A 56 3.20 4.75 -3.49
C VAL A 56 2.40 4.17 -4.66
N SER A 57 1.40 3.34 -4.38
CA SER A 57 0.51 2.78 -5.41
C SER A 57 -0.20 3.88 -6.21
N PHE A 58 -0.68 4.92 -5.53
CA PHE A 58 -1.32 6.06 -6.16
C PHE A 58 -0.36 6.82 -7.09
N PHE A 59 0.84 7.16 -6.61
CA PHE A 59 1.85 7.83 -7.43
C PHE A 59 2.30 6.99 -8.64
N LEU A 60 2.54 5.68 -8.45
CA LEU A 60 2.92 4.77 -9.55
C LEU A 60 1.84 4.66 -10.62
N ARG A 61 0.55 4.67 -10.24
CA ARG A 61 -0.57 4.66 -11.19
C ARG A 61 -0.67 5.97 -11.98
N LEU A 62 -0.38 7.10 -11.34
CA LEU A 62 -0.37 8.41 -11.99
C LEU A 62 0.74 8.51 -13.05
N SER A 63 1.94 8.01 -12.76
CA SER A 63 3.08 8.03 -13.69
C SER A 63 2.89 7.11 -14.90
N ARG A 64 2.05 6.07 -14.81
CA ARG A 64 1.80 5.11 -15.90
C ARG A 64 0.83 5.61 -16.97
N LYS A 65 0.10 6.72 -16.76
CA LYS A 65 -0.80 7.31 -17.78
C LYS A 65 -0.06 8.04 -18.92
N LYS A 66 1.27 8.13 -18.90
CA LYS A 66 2.07 8.65 -20.03
C LYS A 66 2.70 7.53 -20.87
N LYS A 67 1.89 6.64 -21.43
CA LYS A 67 2.24 5.88 -22.64
C LYS A 67 0.99 5.67 -23.48
N THR A 68 0.54 6.74 -24.13
CA THR A 68 -0.08 6.60 -25.44
C THR A 68 1.07 6.33 -26.41
N PRO A 69 1.15 5.16 -27.07
CA PRO A 69 1.94 5.04 -28.28
C PRO A 69 1.19 5.84 -29.36
N ALA A 70 1.47 7.15 -29.43
CA ALA A 70 1.16 7.95 -30.60
C ALA A 70 2.23 7.61 -31.63
N GLY A 71 1.90 6.72 -32.56
CA GLY A 71 2.87 6.24 -33.54
C GLY A 71 2.30 5.36 -34.65
N THR A 72 1.06 5.57 -35.08
CA THR A 72 0.64 5.18 -36.44
C THR A 72 -0.46 6.10 -36.94
N GLY A 73 -0.05 7.24 -37.48
CA GLY A 73 -0.80 7.99 -38.50
C GLY A 73 0.22 8.81 -39.29
N PRO A 74 -0.03 9.23 -40.53
CA PRO A 74 -1.07 8.86 -41.50
C PRO A 74 -0.46 8.15 -42.74
N GLN A 75 -1.07 7.08 -43.24
CA GLN A 75 -0.74 6.57 -44.59
C GLN A 75 -1.43 7.47 -45.63
N ALA A 76 -0.83 8.63 -45.87
CA ALA A 76 -1.08 9.44 -47.05
C ALA A 76 0.28 9.75 -47.68
N ALA A 77 0.68 8.92 -48.65
CA ALA A 77 1.71 9.27 -49.60
C ALA A 77 1.38 8.67 -50.97
N PRO A 78 1.77 9.35 -52.04
CA PRO A 78 0.98 9.49 -53.26
C PRO A 78 1.53 8.64 -54.40
N GLY A 79 0.62 8.14 -55.23
CA GLY A 79 0.98 7.57 -56.53
C GLY A 79 0.22 6.31 -56.85
N MET A 80 -0.90 6.45 -57.57
CA MET A 80 -1.11 5.75 -58.83
C MET A 80 -2.00 6.62 -59.73
N THR A 81 -1.32 7.36 -60.59
CA THR A 81 -1.82 7.82 -61.87
C THR A 81 -2.50 6.68 -62.64
N GLY A 82 -3.64 6.99 -63.27
CA GLY A 82 -4.16 6.26 -64.41
C GLY A 82 -5.18 5.16 -64.10
N LYS A 83 -6.47 5.51 -64.20
CA LYS A 83 -7.46 4.78 -65.02
C LYS A 83 -8.73 5.63 -65.14
N ALA A 84 -8.72 6.50 -66.13
CA ALA A 84 -9.94 6.81 -66.87
C ALA A 84 -10.30 5.56 -67.66
N GLU A 85 -11.40 4.88 -67.34
CA GLU A 85 -12.16 4.10 -68.32
C GLU A 85 -13.58 3.83 -67.81
N THR A 86 -14.44 4.81 -68.05
CA THR A 86 -15.88 4.65 -68.10
C THR A 86 -16.22 3.79 -69.32
N ARG A 87 -16.45 2.50 -69.10
CA ARG A 87 -17.29 1.68 -69.98
C ARG A 87 -18.38 1.08 -69.11
N GLN A 88 -19.56 1.68 -69.15
CA GLN A 88 -20.81 1.10 -69.69
C GLN A 88 -21.93 2.12 -69.52
#